data_AF-T0RQ10-F1
#
_entry.id   AF-T0RQ10-F1
#
_cell.length_a   1.000
_cell.length_b   1.000
_cell.length_c   1.000
_cell.angle_alpha   90.00
_cell.angle_beta   90.00
_cell.angle_gamma   90.00
#
_symmetry.space_group_name_H-M   'P 1'
#
loop_
_entity.id
_entity.type
_entity.pdbx_description
1 polymer ?
#
loop_
_entity_poly.entity_id
_entity_poly.type
_entity_poly.pdbx_seq_one_letter_code
_entity_poly.pdbx_strand_id
1 'polypeptide(L)'
;MDLKMIAWGMVIILALLFVLTPKFRKKEQTSNKLEVIFFEALKTYKSLPSEENKSKLEAALSSYYKNIGLSDDDLEKKRAEIFHG
;
A
#
# COMPACT_ATOMS: atom_id res chain seq x y z
N MET A 1 -5.12 -26.02 -37.98
CA MET A 1 -5.19 -25.40 -36.64
C MET A 1 -6.60 -24.85 -36.52
N ASP A 2 -7.47 -25.54 -35.79
CA ASP A 2 -8.91 -25.29 -35.83
C ASP A 2 -9.30 -23.96 -35.18
N LEU A 3 -10.11 -23.16 -35.87
CA LEU A 3 -10.64 -21.88 -35.40
C LEU A 3 -11.29 -21.99 -34.00
N LYS A 4 -11.84 -23.17 -33.68
CA LYS A 4 -12.42 -23.51 -32.39
C LYS A 4 -11.40 -23.51 -31.25
N MET A 5 -10.15 -23.93 -31.49
CA MET A 5 -9.09 -23.89 -30.48
C MET A 5 -8.68 -22.46 -30.14
N ILE A 6 -8.70 -21.56 -31.14
CA ILE A 6 -8.40 -20.13 -30.94
C ILE A 6 -9.46 -19.48 -30.05
N ALA A 7 -10.74 -19.75 -30.32
CA ALA A 7 -11.86 -19.24 -29.52
C ALA A 7 -11.79 -19.76 -28.06
N TRP A 8 -11.51 -21.04 -27.86
CA TRP A 8 -11.33 -21.61 -26.52
C TRP A 8 -10.12 -21.02 -25.78
N GLY A 9 -9.02 -20.75 -26.49
CA GLY A 9 -7.85 -20.07 -25.93
C GLY A 9 -8.18 -18.65 -25.43
N MET A 10 -8.95 -17.87 -26.19
CA MET A 10 -9.38 -16.54 -25.78
C MET A 10 -10.27 -16.57 -24.53
N VAL A 11 -11.19 -17.54 -24.43
CA VAL A 11 -12.05 -17.69 -23.26
C VAL A 11 -11.25 -18.02 -22.00
N ILE A 12 -10.23 -18.88 -22.11
CA ILE A 12 -9.35 -19.24 -20.99
C ILE A 12 -8.54 -18.02 -20.51
N ILE A 13 -8.01 -17.22 -21.44
CA ILE A 13 -7.27 -16.00 -21.11
C ILE A 13 -8.18 -14.98 -20.40
N LEU A 14 -9.39 -14.78 -20.91
CA LEU A 14 -10.39 -13.89 -20.29
C LEU A 14 -10.80 -14.36 -18.90
N ALA A 15 -10.98 -15.67 -18.70
CA ALA A 15 -11.29 -16.24 -17.40
C ALA A 15 -10.14 -16.04 -16.39
N LEU A 16 -8.89 -16.23 -16.83
CA LEU A 16 -7.70 -15.98 -16.00
C LEU A 16 -7.62 -14.50 -15.60
N LEU A 17 -7.80 -13.58 -16.54
CA LEU A 17 -7.84 -12.15 -16.25
C LEU A 17 -8.96 -11.82 -15.25
N PHE A 18 -10.15 -12.37 -15.41
CA PHE A 18 -11.27 -12.12 -14.51
C PHE A 18 -10.99 -12.57 -13.06
N VAL A 19 -10.28 -13.68 -12.88
CA VAL A 19 -9.89 -14.20 -11.56
C VAL A 19 -8.70 -13.42 -10.96
N LEU A 20 -7.74 -13.00 -11.77
CA LEU A 20 -6.54 -12.29 -11.31
C LEU A 20 -6.81 -10.81 -11.01
N THR A 21 -7.63 -10.14 -11.82
CA THR A 21 -7.96 -8.71 -11.69
C THR A 21 -8.41 -8.30 -10.28
N PRO A 22 -9.35 -9.00 -9.59
CA PRO A 22 -9.77 -8.61 -8.25
C PRO A 22 -8.66 -8.80 -7.21
N LYS A 23 -7.73 -9.77 -7.39
CA LYS A 23 -6.60 -9.93 -6.47
C LYS A 23 -5.61 -8.77 -6.57
N PHE A 24 -5.31 -8.31 -7.78
CA PHE A 24 -4.43 -7.15 -7.98
C PHE A 24 -5.09 -5.85 -7.52
N ARG A 25 -6.38 -5.63 -7.85
CA ARG A 25 -7.12 -4.46 -7.37
C ARG A 25 -7.23 -4.38 -5.85
N LYS A 26 -7.38 -5.52 -5.15
CA LYS A 26 -7.41 -5.55 -3.68
C LYS A 26 -6.08 -5.14 -3.05
N LYS A 27 -4.95 -5.52 -3.66
CA LYS A 27 -3.62 -5.09 -3.22
C LYS A 27 -3.44 -3.58 -3.41
N GLU A 28 -3.84 -3.05 -4.56
CA GLU A 28 -3.79 -1.60 -4.83
C GLU A 28 -4.68 -0.80 -3.87
N GLN A 29 -5.91 -1.26 -3.60
CA GLN A 29 -6.79 -0.61 -2.62
C GLN A 29 -6.21 -0.61 -1.21
N THR A 30 -5.47 -1.66 -0.84
CA THR A 30 -4.85 -1.75 0.50
C THR A 30 -3.68 -0.79 0.61
N SER A 31 -2.80 -0.74 -0.39
CA SER A 31 -1.67 0.20 -0.41
C SER A 31 -2.15 1.66 -0.45
N ASN A 32 -3.16 1.98 -1.27
CA ASN A 32 -3.70 3.33 -1.37
C ASN A 32 -4.35 3.79 -0.05
N LYS A 33 -5.06 2.90 0.65
CA LYS A 33 -5.61 3.21 1.99
C LYS A 33 -4.51 3.52 3.00
N LEU A 34 -3.44 2.74 3.02
CA LEU A 34 -2.32 2.96 3.94
C LEU A 34 -1.59 4.27 3.63
N GLU A 35 -1.44 4.62 2.36
CA GLU A 35 -0.87 5.89 1.91
C GLU A 35 -1.69 7.08 2.40
N VAL A 36 -3.01 7.04 2.21
CA VAL A 36 -3.93 8.09 2.70
C VAL A 36 -3.84 8.24 4.22
N ILE A 37 -3.90 7.13 4.97
CA ILE A 37 -3.81 7.15 6.44
C ILE A 37 -2.49 7.75 6.92
N PHE A 38 -1.38 7.39 6.27
CA PHE A 38 -0.06 7.93 6.61
C PHE A 38 0.04 9.43 6.34
N PHE A 39 -0.40 9.90 5.18
CA PHE A 39 -0.37 11.33 4.86
C PHE A 39 -1.34 12.15 5.71
N GLU A 40 -2.51 11.61 6.05
CA GLU A 40 -3.44 12.25 6.99
C GLU A 40 -2.83 12.38 8.39
N ALA A 41 -2.15 11.32 8.89
CA ALA A 41 -1.45 11.35 10.15
C ALA A 41 -0.28 12.35 10.14
N LEU A 42 0.50 12.41 9.05
CA LEU A 42 1.58 13.38 8.86
C LEU A 42 1.06 14.81 8.87
N LYS A 43 -0.01 15.07 8.12
CA LYS A 43 -0.63 16.40 8.04
C LYS A 43 -1.16 16.83 9.41
N THR A 44 -1.83 15.93 10.11
CA THR A 44 -2.38 16.18 11.45
C THR A 44 -1.27 16.47 12.45
N TYR A 45 -0.19 15.68 12.45
CA TYR A 45 0.97 15.90 13.30
C TYR A 45 1.67 17.24 13.02
N LYS A 46 1.83 17.62 11.73
CA LYS A 46 2.40 18.92 11.36
C LYS A 46 1.53 20.10 11.77
N SER A 47 0.21 19.97 11.70
CA SER A 47 -0.71 21.05 12.10
C SER A 47 -0.89 21.16 13.61
N LEU A 48 -0.89 20.02 14.32
CA LEU A 48 -1.12 19.91 15.76
C LEU A 48 -0.16 18.87 16.33
N PRO A 49 1.11 19.25 16.62
CA PRO A 49 2.06 18.34 17.23
C PRO A 49 1.62 18.03 18.67
N SER A 50 1.11 16.83 18.88
CA SER A 50 0.78 16.28 20.20
C SER A 50 1.37 14.88 20.33
N GLU A 51 1.66 14.44 21.55
CA GLU A 51 2.12 13.07 21.83
C GLU A 51 1.12 12.02 21.32
N GLU A 52 -0.19 12.30 21.38
CA GLU A 52 -1.21 11.41 20.82
C GLU A 52 -1.12 11.31 19.29
N ASN A 53 -0.89 12.42 18.60
CA ASN A 53 -0.74 12.47 17.14
C ASN A 53 0.60 11.87 16.68
N LYS A 54 1.64 11.98 17.50
CA LYS A 54 2.95 11.35 17.29
C LYS A 54 2.82 9.82 17.28
N SER A 55 2.14 9.26 18.28
CA SER A 55 1.89 7.82 18.36
C SER A 55 1.07 7.30 17.19
N LYS A 56 0.03 8.04 16.76
CA LYS A 56 -0.77 7.70 15.56
C LYS A 56 0.07 7.73 14.29
N LEU A 57 0.95 8.72 14.15
CA LEU A 57 1.86 8.82 13.01
C LEU A 57 2.88 7.66 13.00
N GLU A 58 3.44 7.27 14.14
CA GLU A 58 4.36 6.13 14.22
C GLU A 58 3.71 4.80 13.84
N ALA A 59 2.47 4.56 14.30
CA ALA A 59 1.71 3.38 13.93
C ALA A 59 1.40 3.34 12.42
N ALA A 60 1.03 4.48 11.85
CA ALA A 60 0.79 4.62 10.41
C ALA A 60 2.09 4.47 9.58
N LEU A 61 3.20 5.03 10.05
CA LEU A 61 4.52 4.94 9.45
C LEU A 61 4.99 3.50 9.40
N SER A 62 4.93 2.78 10.52
CA SER A 62 5.29 1.36 10.59
C SER A 62 4.45 0.51 9.63
N SER A 63 3.13 0.74 9.61
CA SER A 63 2.21 0.00 8.75
C SER A 63 2.45 0.28 7.25
N TYR A 64 2.71 1.53 6.88
CA TYR A 64 2.97 1.93 5.50
C TYR A 64 4.32 1.39 5.00
N TYR A 65 5.41 1.65 5.73
CA TYR A 65 6.75 1.28 5.30
C TYR A 65 6.98 -0.25 5.29
N LYS A 66 6.38 -0.96 6.25
CA LYS A 66 6.39 -2.43 6.26
C LYS A 66 5.63 -3.02 5.07
N ASN A 67 4.53 -2.38 4.66
CA ASN A 67 3.74 -2.84 3.51
C ASN A 67 4.42 -2.60 2.15
N ILE A 68 5.29 -1.58 2.04
CA ILE A 68 6.12 -1.36 0.85
C ILE A 68 7.45 -2.14 0.86
N GLY A 69 7.69 -2.94 1.91
CA GLY A 69 8.87 -3.81 2.01
C GLY A 69 10.16 -3.09 2.44
N LEU A 70 10.06 -1.96 3.15
CA LEU A 70 11.22 -1.29 3.71
C LEU A 70 11.82 -2.10 4.87
N SER A 71 13.16 -2.13 4.97
CA SER A 71 13.86 -2.75 6.09
C SER A 71 13.61 -1.98 7.39
N ASP A 72 13.66 -2.67 8.54
CA ASP A 72 13.49 -2.04 9.85
C ASP A 72 14.56 -0.95 10.11
N ASP A 73 15.80 -1.16 9.63
CA ASP A 73 16.88 -0.15 9.71
C ASP A 73 16.55 1.14 8.95
N ASP A 74 15.95 1.03 7.76
CA ASP A 74 15.55 2.19 6.96
C ASP A 74 14.33 2.90 7.57
N LEU A 75 13.47 2.13 8.24
CA LEU A 75 12.29 2.62 8.94
C LEU A 75 12.68 3.48 10.15
N GLU A 76 13.67 3.05 10.93
CA GLU A 76 14.22 3.86 12.03
C GLU A 76 14.86 5.15 11.53
N LYS A 77 15.58 5.10 10.40
CA LYS A 77 16.15 6.28 9.78
C LYS A 77 15.07 7.27 9.33
N LYS A 78 14.00 6.79 8.68
CA LYS A 78 12.86 7.62 8.27
C LYS A 78 12.10 8.21 9.46
N ARG A 79 11.96 7.43 10.55
CA ARG A 79 11.38 7.92 11.81
C ARG A 79 12.21 9.06 12.38
N ALA A 80 13.53 8.92 12.44
CA ALA A 80 14.42 9.97 12.93
C ALA A 80 14.31 11.26 12.09
N GLU A 81 14.27 11.14 10.75
CA GLU A 81 14.09 12.29 9.84
C GLU A 81 12.75 13.03 10.06
N ILE A 82 11.66 12.31 10.37
CA ILE A 82 10.31 12.90 10.50
C ILE A 82 10.09 13.54 11.88
N PHE A 83 10.68 12.99 12.93
CA PHE A 83 10.46 13.46 14.31
C PHE A 83 11.59 14.35 14.86
N HIS A 84 12.78 14.32 14.27
CA HIS A 84 13.95 15.09 14.72
C HIS A 84 14.54 16.01 13.64
N GLY A 85 13.96 16.04 12.44
CA GLY A 85 14.31 16.96 11.35
C GLY A 85 13.57 18.28 11.38
#